data_AF-A0A2J8Y621-F1
#
_entry.id   AF-A0A2J8Y621-F1
#
_cell.length_a   1.000
_cell.length_b   1.000
_cell.length_c   1.000
_cell.angle_alpha   90.00
_cell.angle_beta   90.00
_cell.angle_gamma   90.00
#
_symmetry.space_group_name_H-M   'P 1'
#
loop_
_entity.id
_entity.type
_entity.pdbx_description
1 polymer ?
#
loop_
_entity_poly.entity_id
_entity_poly.type
_entity_poly.pdbx_seq_one_letter_code
_entity_poly.pdbx_strand_id
1 'polypeptide(L)'
;MAETREEETVSAEASGFSDLSDSEFLEFLELEDAQESKALVNTPGPSSESLGKDDKPISLQNWKRGLDILSPMERFHLKYLYVTDLATQNWCELQTAYGKELPGFLAPEKAAVLDTGASIHLARELELHDIVTVPVTTKEDAWAIKFLNILLLIPTLQSEGHIREFPVFGEVEGVLLVGVIDELHYTAKGELELAELKTRRRPMLPLEAQKKKDCFQVSLYKYIFDAMVQGKVTPASLIHHTKLCPE
;
A
#
# COMPACT_ATOMS: atom_id res chain seq x y z
N MET A 1 -24.03 43.37 -28.11
CA MET A 1 -23.19 43.31 -26.90
C MET A 1 -22.92 41.84 -26.65
N ALA A 2 -21.68 41.43 -26.90
CA ALA A 2 -21.21 40.08 -26.66
C ALA A 2 -20.63 40.06 -25.23
N GLU A 3 -21.16 39.21 -24.36
CA GLU A 3 -20.51 38.87 -23.10
C GLU A 3 -19.69 37.59 -23.31
N THR A 4 -18.38 37.79 -23.28
CA THR A 4 -17.35 36.75 -23.18
C THR A 4 -17.44 36.09 -21.80
N ARG A 5 -17.69 34.78 -21.79
CA ARG A 5 -17.58 33.95 -20.59
C ARG A 5 -16.12 33.51 -20.46
N GLU A 6 -15.45 33.96 -19.40
CA GLU A 6 -14.09 33.52 -19.06
C GLU A 6 -14.15 32.03 -18.65
N GLU A 7 -13.36 31.21 -19.34
CA GLU A 7 -13.04 29.83 -18.94
C GLU A 7 -12.03 29.89 -17.80
N GLU A 8 -12.47 29.53 -16.60
CA GLU A 8 -11.58 29.25 -15.48
C GLU A 8 -10.88 27.92 -15.75
N THR A 9 -9.60 28.03 -16.12
CA THR A 9 -8.70 26.90 -16.31
C THR A 9 -8.30 26.37 -14.94
N VAL A 10 -8.95 25.29 -14.50
CA VAL A 10 -8.56 24.58 -13.28
C VAL A 10 -7.29 23.79 -13.58
N SER A 11 -6.18 24.21 -12.96
CA SER A 11 -4.88 23.53 -12.99
C SER A 11 -5.01 22.09 -12.50
N ALA A 12 -4.55 21.15 -13.32
CA ALA A 12 -4.65 19.70 -13.13
C ALA A 12 -3.53 19.11 -12.25
N GLU A 13 -3.18 19.78 -11.14
CA GLU A 13 -2.13 19.31 -10.24
C GLU A 13 -2.60 19.39 -8.79
N ALA A 14 -3.17 18.27 -8.29
CA ALA A 14 -3.27 17.84 -6.88
C ALA A 14 -4.51 16.95 -6.67
N SER A 15 -4.59 15.82 -7.37
CA SER A 15 -5.60 14.79 -7.14
C SER A 15 -4.91 13.44 -7.01
N GLY A 16 -4.43 13.10 -5.82
CA GLY A 16 -3.75 11.83 -5.64
C GLY A 16 -3.50 11.56 -4.19
N PHE A 17 -4.51 11.06 -3.48
CA PHE A 17 -4.21 10.23 -2.31
C PHE A 17 -5.35 9.34 -1.79
N SER A 18 -6.56 9.42 -2.32
CA SER A 18 -7.68 8.60 -1.83
C SER A 18 -7.89 7.27 -2.54
N ASP A 19 -7.18 7.00 -3.64
CA ASP A 19 -7.56 5.92 -4.56
C ASP A 19 -6.90 4.57 -4.24
N LEU A 20 -6.20 4.47 -3.11
CA LEU A 20 -5.14 3.48 -2.98
C LEU A 20 -5.61 2.15 -2.38
N SER A 21 -6.04 1.24 -3.27
CA SER A 21 -5.98 -0.21 -3.03
C SER A 21 -4.57 -0.61 -2.54
N ASP A 22 -4.43 -1.70 -1.77
CA ASP A 22 -3.15 -2.21 -1.24
C ASP A 22 -2.00 -2.31 -2.29
N SER A 23 -2.32 -2.31 -3.60
CA SER A 23 -1.33 -2.30 -4.70
C SER A 23 -0.89 -0.89 -5.13
N GLU A 24 -1.72 0.13 -4.95
CA GLU A 24 -1.43 1.53 -5.29
C GLU A 24 -0.88 2.30 -4.07
N PHE A 25 -1.20 1.84 -2.85
CA PHE A 25 -0.56 2.37 -1.61
C PHE A 25 0.96 2.15 -1.64
N LEU A 26 1.39 1.10 -2.33
CA LEU A 26 2.79 0.79 -2.61
C LEU A 26 3.48 1.85 -3.48
N GLU A 27 2.81 2.36 -4.51
CA GLU A 27 3.39 3.39 -5.39
C GLU A 27 3.58 4.72 -4.65
N PHE A 28 2.72 5.05 -3.68
CA PHE A 28 2.83 6.30 -2.94
C PHE A 28 3.91 6.28 -1.85
N LEU A 29 4.01 5.20 -1.06
CA LEU A 29 5.09 5.06 -0.07
C LEU A 29 6.48 5.01 -0.74
N GLU A 30 6.57 4.45 -1.93
CA GLU A 30 7.79 4.46 -2.74
C GLU A 30 8.19 5.90 -3.15
N LEU A 31 7.23 6.80 -3.33
CA LEU A 31 7.48 8.22 -3.63
C LEU A 31 8.04 8.97 -2.41
N GLU A 32 7.53 8.69 -1.21
CA GLU A 32 8.00 9.31 0.04
C GLU A 32 9.45 8.91 0.39
N ASP A 33 9.80 7.62 0.26
CA ASP A 33 11.16 7.12 0.53
C ASP A 33 12.18 7.61 -0.53
N ALA A 34 11.75 7.79 -1.78
CA ALA A 34 12.59 8.40 -2.82
C ALA A 34 12.88 9.89 -2.55
N GLN A 35 12.02 10.58 -1.82
CA GLN A 35 12.15 12.00 -1.48
C GLN A 35 13.05 12.20 -0.25
N GLU A 36 12.96 11.35 0.77
CA GLU A 36 13.94 11.27 1.89
C GLU A 36 15.36 10.99 1.36
N SER A 37 15.49 10.11 0.37
CA SER A 37 16.78 9.76 -0.24
C SER A 37 17.46 10.91 -1.01
N LYS A 38 16.67 11.84 -1.58
CA LYS A 38 17.18 13.01 -2.32
C LYS A 38 17.58 14.17 -1.39
N ALA A 39 16.99 14.26 -0.19
CA ALA A 39 17.30 15.31 0.78
C ALA A 39 18.71 15.17 1.39
N LEU A 40 19.26 13.95 1.43
CA LEU A 40 20.63 13.67 1.92
C LEU A 40 21.75 14.10 0.94
N VAL A 41 21.43 14.55 -0.27
CA VAL A 41 22.43 14.80 -1.33
C VAL A 41 22.74 16.29 -1.56
N ASN A 42 21.94 17.23 -1.04
CA ASN A 42 22.07 18.64 -1.41
C ASN A 42 22.60 19.53 -0.28
N THR A 43 23.92 19.73 -0.25
CA THR A 43 24.54 20.96 0.28
C THR A 43 25.56 21.50 -0.74
N PRO A 44 25.57 22.82 -1.06
CA PRO A 44 26.35 23.34 -2.19
C PRO A 44 27.72 23.97 -1.81
N GLY A 45 28.80 23.42 -2.39
CA GLY A 45 30.08 24.02 -2.89
C GLY A 45 30.95 24.95 -2.00
N PRO A 46 32.14 25.44 -2.47
CA PRO A 46 32.95 25.13 -3.68
C PRO A 46 34.39 24.63 -3.30
N SER A 47 35.37 24.25 -4.13
CA SER A 47 35.87 24.70 -5.43
C SER A 47 36.93 23.71 -5.98
N SER A 48 36.96 23.59 -7.31
CA SER A 48 37.99 23.06 -8.25
C SER A 48 39.35 22.56 -7.74
N GLU A 49 39.72 21.34 -8.14
CA GLU A 49 40.93 21.05 -8.94
C GLU A 49 40.89 19.64 -9.54
N SER A 50 41.26 19.53 -10.82
CA SER A 50 41.21 18.32 -11.65
C SER A 50 42.52 17.53 -11.56
N LEU A 51 42.47 16.21 -11.29
CA LEU A 51 43.47 15.27 -11.82
C LEU A 51 43.07 13.80 -11.64
N GLY A 52 43.23 13.01 -12.71
CA GLY A 52 43.57 11.58 -12.61
C GLY A 52 42.43 10.57 -12.74
N LYS A 53 42.25 10.03 -13.96
CA LYS A 53 41.56 8.77 -14.21
C LYS A 53 42.16 7.64 -13.37
N ASP A 54 41.31 6.99 -12.58
CA ASP A 54 41.52 5.61 -12.12
C ASP A 54 40.15 4.95 -11.89
N ASP A 55 39.43 4.69 -12.98
CA ASP A 55 38.21 3.89 -12.98
C ASP A 55 38.57 2.41 -12.73
N LYS A 56 38.78 2.06 -11.46
CA LYS A 56 38.66 0.66 -11.04
C LYS A 56 37.17 0.35 -10.92
N PRO A 57 36.64 -0.67 -11.63
CA PRO A 57 35.26 -1.08 -11.43
C PRO A 57 35.14 -1.57 -10.00
N ILE A 58 34.36 -0.86 -9.18
CA ILE A 58 33.93 -1.37 -7.88
C ILE A 58 33.28 -2.72 -8.17
N SER A 59 33.92 -3.79 -7.70
CA SER A 59 33.55 -5.16 -8.01
C SER A 59 32.09 -5.41 -7.64
N LEU A 60 31.24 -5.66 -8.66
CA LEU A 60 29.86 -6.12 -8.52
C LEU A 60 29.72 -7.32 -7.56
N GLN A 61 30.81 -8.08 -7.35
CA GLN A 61 30.83 -9.21 -6.41
C GLN A 61 30.90 -8.78 -4.94
N ASN A 62 31.45 -7.60 -4.62
CA ASN A 62 31.48 -7.09 -3.24
C ASN A 62 30.12 -6.50 -2.82
N TRP A 63 29.40 -5.86 -3.75
CA TRP A 63 28.04 -5.35 -3.49
C TRP A 63 27.04 -6.48 -3.21
N LYS A 64 27.10 -7.56 -4.01
CA LYS A 64 26.24 -8.74 -3.80
C LYS A 64 26.51 -9.43 -2.46
N ARG A 65 27.79 -9.60 -2.08
CA ARG A 65 28.17 -10.23 -0.80
C ARG A 65 27.68 -9.50 0.45
N GLY A 66 27.50 -8.18 0.40
CA GLY A 66 26.95 -7.41 1.52
C GLY A 66 25.42 -7.43 1.58
N LEU A 67 24.75 -7.50 0.42
CA LEU A 67 23.29 -7.62 0.31
C LEU A 67 22.78 -9.00 0.74
N ASP A 68 23.57 -10.06 0.55
CA ASP A 68 23.21 -11.44 0.92
C ASP A 68 23.13 -11.68 2.45
N ILE A 69 23.52 -10.70 3.28
CA ILE A 69 23.49 -10.77 4.76
C ILE A 69 22.26 -10.05 5.34
N LEU A 70 21.63 -9.14 4.59
CA LEU A 70 20.48 -8.38 5.05
C LEU A 70 19.19 -9.21 4.90
N SER A 71 18.30 -9.09 5.89
CA SER A 71 16.94 -9.60 5.75
C SER A 71 16.21 -8.87 4.62
N PRO A 72 15.18 -9.48 3.98
CA PRO A 72 14.36 -8.78 2.99
C PRO A 72 13.77 -7.46 3.49
N MET A 73 13.38 -7.40 4.78
CA MET A 73 12.89 -6.18 5.42
C MET A 73 13.94 -5.07 5.40
N GLU A 74 15.19 -5.38 5.77
CA GLU A 74 16.28 -4.41 5.77
C GLU A 74 16.70 -4.01 4.36
N ARG A 75 16.77 -5.00 3.45
CA ARG A 75 17.19 -4.81 2.06
C ARG A 75 16.27 -3.87 1.30
N PHE A 76 14.96 -3.97 1.54
CA PHE A 76 13.94 -3.15 0.89
C PHE A 76 13.43 -2.02 1.80
N HIS A 77 14.10 -1.75 2.93
CA HIS A 77 13.76 -0.71 3.90
C HIS A 77 12.30 -0.74 4.39
N LEU A 78 11.71 -1.93 4.46
CA LEU A 78 10.32 -2.12 4.84
C LEU A 78 10.15 -2.02 6.35
N LYS A 79 9.09 -1.33 6.79
CA LYS A 79 8.67 -1.27 8.21
C LYS A 79 7.63 -2.34 8.54
N TYR A 80 6.81 -2.67 7.57
CA TYR A 80 5.73 -3.66 7.64
C TYR A 80 5.52 -4.26 6.26
N LEU A 81 4.74 -5.34 6.19
CA LEU A 81 4.41 -6.02 4.93
C LEU A 81 2.93 -5.89 4.59
N TYR A 82 2.64 -5.74 3.30
CA TYR A 82 1.28 -5.76 2.79
C TYR A 82 0.77 -7.19 2.63
N VAL A 83 -0.51 -7.40 2.94
CA VAL A 83 -1.18 -8.69 2.71
C VAL A 83 -1.14 -9.06 1.20
N THR A 84 -1.28 -8.08 0.30
CA THR A 84 -1.17 -8.28 -1.15
C THR A 84 0.24 -8.69 -1.60
N ASP A 85 1.29 -8.11 -1.01
CA ASP A 85 2.69 -8.47 -1.28
C ASP A 85 2.95 -9.92 -0.88
N LEU A 86 2.50 -10.32 0.32
CA LEU A 86 2.64 -11.69 0.81
C LEU A 86 1.85 -12.68 -0.04
N ALA A 87 0.65 -12.32 -0.47
CA ALA A 87 -0.13 -13.15 -1.38
C ALA A 87 0.58 -13.32 -2.73
N THR A 88 1.15 -12.24 -3.28
CA THR A 88 1.93 -12.29 -4.52
C THR A 88 3.21 -13.10 -4.36
N GLN A 89 3.88 -13.01 -3.21
CA GLN A 89 5.07 -13.80 -2.91
C GLN A 89 4.74 -15.29 -2.82
N ASN A 90 3.66 -15.66 -2.13
CA ASN A 90 3.18 -17.04 -2.05
C ASN A 90 2.78 -17.61 -3.43
N TRP A 91 2.44 -16.75 -4.38
CA TRP A 91 2.22 -17.14 -5.78
C TRP A 91 3.53 -17.34 -6.55
N CYS A 92 4.43 -16.36 -6.47
CA CYS A 92 5.73 -16.39 -7.13
C CYS A 92 6.73 -15.46 -6.42
N GLU A 93 7.65 -16.03 -5.65
CA GLU A 93 8.66 -15.28 -4.89
C GLU A 93 9.54 -14.41 -5.79
N LEU A 94 9.95 -14.94 -6.95
CA LEU A 94 10.76 -14.21 -7.93
C LEU A 94 10.00 -13.00 -8.49
N GLN A 95 8.68 -13.11 -8.69
CA GLN A 95 7.88 -11.99 -9.18
C GLN A 95 7.89 -10.84 -8.16
N THR A 96 7.69 -11.15 -6.88
CA THR A 96 7.74 -10.13 -5.81
C THR A 96 9.13 -9.52 -5.70
N ALA A 97 10.19 -10.34 -5.70
CA ALA A 97 11.57 -9.86 -5.62
C ALA A 97 11.92 -8.92 -6.78
N TYR A 98 11.62 -9.32 -8.02
CA TYR A 98 11.84 -8.44 -9.18
C TYR A 98 10.96 -7.20 -9.17
N GLY A 99 9.73 -7.29 -8.68
CA GLY A 99 8.85 -6.13 -8.50
C GLY A 99 9.46 -5.08 -7.57
N LYS A 100 10.06 -5.50 -6.45
CA LYS A 100 10.75 -4.61 -5.51
C LYS A 100 12.10 -4.11 -6.01
N GLU A 101 12.84 -4.92 -6.78
CA GLU A 101 14.15 -4.54 -7.32
C GLU A 101 14.05 -3.59 -8.54
N LEU A 102 12.95 -3.67 -9.29
CA LEU A 102 12.73 -2.91 -10.53
C LEU A 102 11.38 -2.17 -10.49
N PRO A 103 11.21 -1.19 -9.58
CA PRO A 103 9.98 -0.41 -9.50
C PRO A 103 9.71 0.31 -10.83
N GLY A 104 8.44 0.33 -11.25
CA GLY A 104 8.00 0.94 -12.51
C GLY A 104 8.15 0.07 -13.77
N PHE A 105 8.70 -1.16 -13.68
CA PHE A 105 8.68 -2.11 -14.80
C PHE A 105 7.34 -2.85 -14.90
N LEU A 106 6.27 -2.10 -15.17
CA LEU A 106 4.94 -2.64 -15.46
C LEU A 106 4.64 -2.50 -16.95
N ALA A 107 4.30 -3.63 -17.59
CA ALA A 107 3.86 -3.61 -18.97
C ALA A 107 2.59 -2.74 -19.10
N PRO A 108 2.47 -1.84 -20.10
CA PRO A 108 1.32 -0.94 -20.21
C PRO A 108 -0.04 -1.65 -20.23
N GLU A 109 -0.11 -2.84 -20.81
CA GLU A 109 -1.35 -3.66 -20.79
C GLU A 109 -1.72 -4.10 -19.37
N LYS A 110 -0.73 -4.40 -18.52
CA LYS A 110 -0.98 -4.76 -17.12
C LYS A 110 -1.44 -3.54 -16.32
N ALA A 111 -0.81 -2.38 -16.53
CA ALA A 111 -1.21 -1.13 -15.90
C ALA A 111 -2.68 -0.80 -16.20
N ALA A 112 -3.08 -0.78 -17.47
CA ALA A 112 -4.47 -0.50 -17.85
C ALA A 112 -5.52 -1.46 -17.23
N VAL A 113 -5.16 -2.74 -17.03
CA VAL A 113 -6.03 -3.71 -16.35
C VAL A 113 -6.13 -3.43 -14.86
N LEU A 114 -5.03 -3.04 -14.22
CA LEU A 114 -5.01 -2.65 -12.81
C LEU A 114 -5.81 -1.37 -12.60
N ASP A 115 -5.60 -0.33 -13.42
CA ASP A 115 -6.33 0.95 -13.34
C ASP A 115 -7.85 0.73 -13.49
N THR A 116 -8.26 -0.16 -14.40
CA THR A 116 -9.67 -0.52 -14.56
C THR A 116 -10.20 -1.22 -13.31
N GLY A 117 -9.39 -2.09 -12.71
CA GLY A 117 -9.70 -2.74 -11.45
C GLY A 117 -9.87 -1.71 -10.33
N ALA A 118 -8.90 -0.84 -10.13
CA ALA A 118 -8.93 0.22 -9.12
C ALA A 118 -10.15 1.13 -9.28
N SER A 119 -10.47 1.54 -10.51
CA SER A 119 -11.68 2.32 -10.80
C SER A 119 -12.97 1.61 -10.36
N ILE A 120 -13.05 0.28 -10.48
CA ILE A 120 -14.20 -0.50 -10.02
C ILE A 120 -14.25 -0.55 -8.48
N HIS A 121 -13.10 -0.71 -7.81
CA HIS A 121 -13.05 -0.66 -6.34
C HIS A 121 -13.45 0.72 -5.82
N LEU A 122 -12.90 1.79 -6.40
CA LEU A 122 -13.25 3.18 -6.08
C LEU A 122 -14.75 3.46 -6.27
N ALA A 123 -15.32 3.04 -7.41
CA ALA A 123 -16.75 3.20 -7.66
C ALA A 123 -17.60 2.49 -6.60
N ARG A 124 -17.15 1.32 -6.11
CA ARG A 124 -17.80 0.60 -5.02
C ARG A 124 -17.62 1.31 -3.69
N GLU A 125 -16.45 1.81 -3.35
CA GLU A 125 -16.26 2.57 -2.11
C GLU A 125 -17.23 3.76 -2.04
N LEU A 126 -17.34 4.51 -3.15
CA LEU A 126 -18.21 5.67 -3.30
C LEU A 126 -19.72 5.37 -3.26
N GLU A 127 -20.13 4.10 -3.37
CA GLU A 127 -21.53 3.72 -3.14
C GLU A 127 -21.92 3.85 -1.65
N LEU A 128 -20.94 3.76 -0.74
CA LEU A 128 -21.18 3.69 0.71
C LEU A 128 -20.52 4.82 1.49
N HIS A 129 -19.38 5.35 1.02
CA HIS A 129 -18.61 6.34 1.75
C HIS A 129 -18.33 7.56 0.89
N ASP A 130 -18.38 8.72 1.53
CA ASP A 130 -17.85 9.96 0.94
C ASP A 130 -16.34 10.00 1.14
N ILE A 131 -15.60 10.13 0.04
CA ILE A 131 -14.15 10.25 0.07
C ILE A 131 -13.75 11.70 0.29
N VAL A 132 -12.95 11.93 1.34
CA VAL A 132 -12.44 13.26 1.70
C VAL A 132 -10.92 13.27 1.58
N THR A 133 -10.40 14.21 0.78
CA THR A 133 -8.95 14.42 0.66
C THR A 133 -8.41 15.10 1.92
N VAL A 134 -7.50 14.42 2.61
CA VAL A 134 -6.79 14.94 3.79
C VAL A 134 -5.31 15.11 3.44
N PRO A 135 -4.71 16.29 3.65
CA PRO A 135 -3.27 16.46 3.44
C PRO A 135 -2.48 15.64 4.46
N VAL A 136 -1.57 14.81 3.98
CA VAL A 136 -0.67 13.98 4.79
C VAL A 136 0.73 14.56 4.67
N THR A 137 1.33 14.90 5.80
CA THR A 137 2.69 15.47 5.84
C THR A 137 3.68 14.58 6.60
N THR A 138 3.16 13.73 7.47
CA THR A 138 3.95 12.86 8.34
C THR A 138 3.44 11.42 8.30
N LYS A 139 4.29 10.50 8.76
CA LYS A 139 3.93 9.08 8.89
C LYS A 139 2.84 8.91 9.96
N GLU A 140 2.86 9.78 10.96
CA GLU A 140 1.83 9.93 11.99
C GLU A 140 0.48 10.33 11.39
N ASP A 141 0.42 11.29 10.47
CA ASP A 141 -0.82 11.68 9.76
C ASP A 141 -1.42 10.48 9.01
N ALA A 142 -0.59 9.73 8.29
CA ALA A 142 -1.03 8.56 7.54
C ALA A 142 -1.63 7.47 8.45
N TRP A 143 -1.03 7.22 9.62
CA TRP A 143 -1.57 6.30 10.61
C TRP A 143 -2.82 6.85 11.31
N ALA A 144 -2.85 8.15 11.61
CA ALA A 144 -4.00 8.82 12.21
C ALA A 144 -5.24 8.69 11.32
N ILE A 145 -5.10 8.84 10.01
CA ILE A 145 -6.19 8.61 9.04
C ILE A 145 -6.69 7.17 9.10
N LYS A 146 -5.80 6.17 9.16
CA LYS A 146 -6.20 4.76 9.30
C LYS A 146 -7.02 4.51 10.57
N PHE A 147 -6.60 5.09 11.71
CA PHE A 147 -7.37 4.97 12.95
C PHE A 147 -8.72 5.69 12.87
N LEU A 148 -8.74 6.89 12.29
CA LEU A 148 -9.97 7.64 12.12
C LEU A 148 -10.96 6.87 11.25
N ASN A 149 -10.50 6.29 10.14
CA ASN A 149 -11.33 5.46 9.27
C ASN A 149 -11.89 4.26 10.04
N ILE A 150 -11.08 3.55 10.83
CA ILE A 150 -11.58 2.45 11.68
C ILE A 150 -12.66 2.94 12.65
N LEU A 151 -12.43 4.07 13.33
CA LEU A 151 -13.38 4.63 14.29
C LEU A 151 -14.70 5.08 13.64
N LEU A 152 -14.65 5.52 12.39
CA LEU A 152 -15.83 5.93 11.62
C LEU A 152 -16.58 4.72 11.04
N LEU A 153 -15.86 3.72 10.53
CA LEU A 153 -16.44 2.55 9.87
C LEU A 153 -17.08 1.57 10.85
N ILE A 154 -16.60 1.44 12.09
CA ILE A 154 -17.18 0.52 13.09
C ILE A 154 -18.65 0.85 13.39
N PRO A 155 -19.02 2.11 13.75
CA PRO A 155 -20.42 2.48 13.91
C PRO A 155 -21.26 2.26 12.65
N THR A 156 -20.73 2.59 11.47
CA THR A 156 -21.42 2.37 10.19
C THR A 156 -21.71 0.90 9.95
N LEU A 157 -20.75 0.01 10.21
CA LEU A 157 -20.96 -1.44 10.14
C LEU A 157 -22.06 -1.88 11.12
N GLN A 158 -22.12 -1.31 12.33
CA GLN A 158 -23.15 -1.64 13.31
C GLN A 158 -24.55 -1.16 12.91
N SER A 159 -24.68 0.00 12.29
CA SER A 159 -25.98 0.58 11.91
C SER A 159 -26.49 0.12 10.55
N GLU A 160 -25.61 0.06 9.55
CA GLU A 160 -25.95 -0.22 8.14
C GLU A 160 -25.67 -1.67 7.75
N GLY A 161 -24.91 -2.38 8.58
CA GLY A 161 -24.64 -3.81 8.42
C GLY A 161 -23.61 -4.16 7.36
N HIS A 162 -22.99 -3.17 6.72
CA HIS A 162 -21.96 -3.36 5.70
C HIS A 162 -21.08 -2.12 5.56
N ILE A 163 -19.80 -2.32 5.25
CA ILE A 163 -18.80 -1.29 4.98
C ILE A 163 -17.78 -1.83 3.95
N ARG A 164 -16.97 -0.93 3.40
CA ARG A 164 -15.91 -1.21 2.43
C ARG A 164 -14.61 -0.52 2.84
N GLU A 165 -13.51 -0.97 2.27
CA GLU A 165 -12.16 -0.41 2.47
C GLU A 165 -11.77 -0.31 3.97
N PHE A 166 -12.00 -1.38 4.74
CA PHE A 166 -11.71 -1.40 6.17
C PHE A 166 -10.21 -1.65 6.42
N PRO A 167 -9.48 -0.70 7.05
CA PRO A 167 -8.05 -0.89 7.32
C PRO A 167 -7.82 -1.97 8.38
N VAL A 168 -6.85 -2.85 8.14
CA VAL A 168 -6.44 -3.89 9.08
C VAL A 168 -4.92 -3.96 9.23
N PHE A 169 -4.47 -4.32 10.43
CA PHE A 169 -3.07 -4.52 10.72
C PHE A 169 -2.88 -5.44 11.93
N GLY A 170 -1.77 -6.16 11.98
CA GLY A 170 -1.47 -7.05 13.09
C GLY A 170 -0.06 -7.61 13.03
N GLU A 171 0.50 -7.95 14.18
CA GLU A 171 1.83 -8.54 14.27
C GLU A 171 1.77 -10.06 14.06
N VAL A 172 2.62 -10.57 13.17
CA VAL A 172 2.77 -11.98 12.85
C VAL A 172 4.25 -12.32 12.81
N GLU A 173 4.69 -13.25 13.67
CA GLU A 173 6.10 -13.68 13.74
C GLU A 173 7.11 -12.50 13.86
N GLY A 174 6.76 -11.47 14.65
CA GLY A 174 7.61 -10.30 14.85
C GLY A 174 7.66 -9.33 13.67
N VAL A 175 6.72 -9.44 12.71
CA VAL A 175 6.56 -8.51 11.59
C VAL A 175 5.15 -7.94 11.60
N LEU A 176 5.03 -6.61 11.47
CA LEU A 176 3.72 -5.97 11.31
C LEU A 176 3.21 -6.23 9.89
N LEU A 177 1.99 -6.76 9.79
CA LEU A 177 1.24 -6.86 8.55
C LEU A 177 0.21 -5.75 8.50
N VAL A 178 -0.02 -5.22 7.30
CA VAL A 178 -1.01 -4.19 7.02
C VAL A 178 -1.79 -4.59 5.77
N GLY A 179 -3.06 -4.22 5.70
CA GLY A 179 -3.79 -4.20 4.46
C GLY A 179 -5.17 -3.58 4.60
N VAL A 180 -5.96 -3.70 3.54
CA VAL A 180 -7.32 -3.16 3.48
C VAL A 180 -8.28 -4.26 3.05
N ILE A 181 -9.35 -4.44 3.81
CA ILE A 181 -10.42 -5.37 3.48
C ILE A 181 -11.41 -4.67 2.56
N ASP A 182 -11.63 -5.22 1.37
CA ASP A 182 -12.57 -4.65 0.39
C ASP A 182 -13.98 -4.49 0.96
N GLU A 183 -14.51 -5.49 1.67
CA GLU A 183 -15.87 -5.45 2.22
C GLU A 183 -16.02 -6.27 3.51
N LEU A 184 -16.70 -5.70 4.50
CA LEU A 184 -17.19 -6.38 5.70
C LEU A 184 -18.71 -6.19 5.78
N HIS A 185 -19.47 -7.28 5.98
CA HIS A 185 -20.92 -7.20 6.14
C HIS A 185 -21.49 -8.30 7.02
N TYR A 186 -22.67 -8.08 7.60
CA TYR A 186 -23.40 -9.13 8.32
C TYR A 186 -24.27 -9.94 7.36
N THR A 187 -24.20 -11.27 7.47
CA THR A 187 -25.10 -12.17 6.77
C THR A 187 -26.51 -12.11 7.35
N ALA A 188 -27.48 -12.72 6.65
CA ALA A 188 -28.84 -12.89 7.17
C ALA A 188 -28.91 -13.64 8.52
N LYS A 189 -27.83 -14.35 8.93
CA LYS A 189 -27.72 -15.03 10.21
C LYS A 189 -27.07 -14.17 11.30
N GLY A 190 -26.62 -12.96 10.97
CA GLY A 190 -25.86 -12.08 11.87
C GLY A 190 -24.39 -12.46 12.01
N GLU A 191 -23.86 -13.30 11.13
CA GLU A 191 -22.42 -13.64 11.08
C GLU A 191 -21.68 -12.54 10.32
N LEU A 192 -20.53 -12.07 10.82
CA LEU A 192 -19.70 -11.11 10.12
C LEU A 192 -18.87 -11.81 9.05
N GLU A 193 -19.07 -11.46 7.79
CA GLU A 193 -18.33 -11.97 6.64
C GLU A 193 -17.39 -10.92 6.08
N LEU A 194 -16.24 -11.40 5.62
CA LEU A 194 -15.22 -10.64 4.90
C LEU A 194 -15.27 -11.08 3.44
N ALA A 195 -15.47 -10.14 2.53
CA ALA A 195 -15.47 -10.39 1.10
C ALA A 195 -14.34 -9.63 0.41
N GLU A 196 -13.67 -10.30 -0.52
CA GLU A 196 -12.63 -9.77 -1.39
C GLU A 196 -13.14 -9.80 -2.83
N LEU A 197 -13.12 -8.65 -3.52
CA LEU A 197 -13.47 -8.53 -4.92
C LEU A 197 -12.21 -8.63 -5.78
N LYS A 198 -12.24 -9.49 -6.80
CA LYS A 198 -11.22 -9.52 -7.85
C LYS A 198 -11.84 -9.28 -9.21
N THR A 199 -11.33 -8.27 -9.91
CA THR A 199 -11.74 -7.93 -11.28
C THR A 199 -10.91 -8.70 -12.31
N ARG A 200 -11.53 -9.00 -13.46
CA ARG A 200 -10.88 -9.77 -14.55
C ARG A 200 -11.35 -9.27 -15.90
N ARG A 201 -10.42 -9.16 -16.84
CA ARG A 201 -10.71 -8.76 -18.23
C ARG A 201 -11.56 -9.78 -18.99
N ARG A 202 -11.36 -11.08 -18.72
CA ARG A 202 -12.06 -12.16 -19.42
C ARG A 202 -13.15 -12.73 -18.51
N PRO A 203 -14.35 -13.06 -19.04
CA PRO A 203 -15.45 -13.64 -18.27
C PRO A 203 -15.20 -15.15 -18.05
N MET A 204 -14.04 -15.49 -17.50
CA MET A 204 -13.65 -16.84 -17.18
C MET A 204 -13.29 -16.92 -15.70
N LEU A 205 -13.62 -18.05 -15.09
CA LEU A 205 -13.27 -18.29 -13.70
C LEU A 205 -11.74 -18.31 -13.50
N PRO A 206 -11.26 -17.88 -12.33
CA PRO A 206 -9.85 -18.00 -11.96
C PRO A 206 -9.35 -19.44 -12.10
N LEU A 207 -8.07 -19.57 -12.48
CA LEU A 207 -7.36 -20.83 -12.36
C LEU A 207 -7.21 -21.20 -10.87
N GLU A 208 -7.13 -22.50 -10.56
CA GLU A 208 -6.96 -23.01 -9.18
C GLU A 208 -5.79 -22.36 -8.45
N ALA A 209 -4.74 -22.12 -9.21
CA ALA A 209 -3.52 -21.53 -8.74
C ALA A 209 -3.75 -20.06 -8.29
N GLN A 210 -4.56 -19.30 -9.03
CA GLN A 210 -5.00 -17.95 -8.63
C GLN A 210 -5.96 -18.00 -7.44
N LYS A 211 -6.91 -18.95 -7.44
CA LYS A 211 -7.81 -19.15 -6.29
C LYS A 211 -7.04 -19.43 -5.00
N LYS A 212 -5.95 -20.21 -5.07
CA LYS A 212 -5.08 -20.48 -3.93
C LYS A 212 -4.40 -19.21 -3.41
N LYS A 213 -3.93 -18.34 -4.32
CA LYS A 213 -3.37 -17.03 -3.97
C LYS A 213 -4.42 -16.15 -3.27
N ASP A 214 -5.60 -16.03 -3.88
CA ASP A 214 -6.68 -15.18 -3.37
C ASP A 214 -7.23 -15.72 -2.02
N CYS A 215 -7.32 -17.04 -1.87
CA CYS A 215 -7.68 -17.69 -0.60
C CYS A 215 -6.64 -17.40 0.50
N PHE A 216 -5.35 -17.41 0.18
CA PHE A 216 -4.30 -17.04 1.12
C PHE A 216 -4.40 -15.56 1.54
N GLN A 217 -4.69 -14.65 0.59
CA GLN A 217 -4.92 -13.24 0.89
C GLN A 217 -6.08 -13.06 1.89
N VAL A 218 -7.24 -13.66 1.62
CA VAL A 218 -8.42 -13.63 2.51
C VAL A 218 -8.13 -14.24 3.88
N SER A 219 -7.35 -15.33 3.91
CA SER A 219 -6.96 -15.99 5.17
C SER A 219 -6.08 -15.07 6.03
N LEU A 220 -5.14 -14.33 5.40
CA LEU A 220 -4.31 -13.36 6.10
C LEU A 220 -5.13 -12.20 6.65
N TYR A 221 -6.03 -11.61 5.85
CA TYR A 221 -6.92 -10.56 6.34
C TYR A 221 -7.75 -11.01 7.53
N LYS A 222 -8.37 -12.20 7.45
CA LYS A 222 -9.14 -12.76 8.56
C LYS A 222 -8.29 -12.95 9.80
N TYR A 223 -7.07 -13.46 9.65
CA TYR A 223 -6.15 -13.70 10.76
C TYR A 223 -5.77 -12.41 11.49
N ILE A 224 -5.40 -11.36 10.75
CA ILE A 224 -5.00 -10.07 11.37
C ILE A 224 -6.22 -9.29 11.88
N PHE A 225 -7.37 -9.37 11.21
CA PHE A 225 -8.64 -8.82 11.71
C PHE A 225 -9.02 -9.45 13.06
N ASP A 226 -8.97 -10.77 13.17
CA ASP A 226 -9.23 -11.46 14.44
C ASP A 226 -8.25 -11.04 15.53
N ALA A 227 -6.98 -10.81 15.19
CA ALA A 227 -5.98 -10.31 16.13
C ALA A 227 -6.31 -8.91 16.65
N MET A 228 -6.80 -8.01 15.77
CA MET A 228 -7.29 -6.69 16.18
C MET A 228 -8.49 -6.80 17.12
N VAL A 229 -9.50 -7.59 16.76
CA VAL A 229 -10.72 -7.77 17.58
C VAL A 229 -10.40 -8.37 18.95
N GLN A 230 -9.42 -9.27 19.02
CA GLN A 230 -8.96 -9.90 20.26
C GLN A 230 -8.05 -8.99 21.10
N GLY A 231 -7.72 -7.78 20.62
CA GLY A 231 -6.83 -6.86 21.34
C GLY A 231 -5.37 -7.30 21.38
N LYS A 232 -4.93 -8.16 20.45
CA LYS A 232 -3.53 -8.60 20.34
C LYS A 232 -2.61 -7.53 19.78
N VAL A 233 -3.17 -6.55 19.08
CA VAL A 233 -2.43 -5.40 18.56
C VAL A 233 -2.31 -4.35 19.65
N THR A 234 -1.10 -4.19 20.19
CA THR A 234 -0.83 -3.21 21.25
C THR A 234 -0.24 -1.92 20.66
N PRO A 235 -0.50 -0.74 21.27
CA PRO A 235 0.14 0.50 20.85
C PRO A 235 1.68 0.41 20.83
N ALA A 236 2.27 -0.31 21.79
CA ALA A 236 3.72 -0.51 21.86
C ALA A 236 4.27 -1.31 20.67
N SER A 237 3.60 -2.41 20.27
CA SER A 237 3.96 -3.19 19.08
C SER A 237 3.88 -2.32 17.82
N LEU A 238 2.81 -1.54 17.70
CA LEU A 238 2.64 -0.64 16.57
C LEU A 238 3.78 0.38 16.50
N ILE A 239 4.01 1.15 17.57
CA ILE A 239 5.06 2.18 17.64
C ILE A 239 6.43 1.58 17.31
N HIS A 240 6.73 0.40 17.83
CA HIS A 240 7.98 -0.31 17.56
C HIS A 240 8.18 -0.57 16.05
N HIS A 241 7.17 -1.09 15.36
CA HIS A 241 7.27 -1.43 13.94
C HIS A 241 7.22 -0.21 13.02
N THR A 242 6.33 0.74 13.31
CA THR A 242 6.09 1.91 12.45
C THR A 242 7.09 3.04 12.70
N LYS A 243 7.79 3.00 13.83
CA LYS A 243 8.70 4.05 14.32
C LYS A 243 8.00 5.41 14.47
N LEU A 244 6.74 5.38 14.91
CA LEU A 244 5.94 6.60 15.14
C LEU A 244 6.45 7.36 16.37
N CYS A 245 6.38 8.68 16.32
CA CYS A 245 6.69 9.58 17.42
C CYS A 245 5.42 10.32 17.86
N PRO A 246 4.65 9.80 18.83
CA PRO A 246 3.37 10.39 19.26
C PRO A 246 3.50 11.64 20.16
N GLU A 247 4.72 12.12 20.41
CA GLU A 247 5.03 13.27 21.28
C GLU A 247 5.30 14.56 20.50
#